data_AF-A0A956J7R4-F1
#
_entry.id   AF-A0A956J7R4-F1
#
_cell.length_a   1.000
_cell.length_b   1.000
_cell.length_c   1.000
_cell.angle_alpha   90.00
_cell.angle_beta   90.00
_cell.angle_gamma   90.00
#
_symmetry.space_group_name_H-M   'P 1'
#
loop_
_entity.id
_entity.type
_entity.pdbx_description
1 polymer ?
#
loop_
_entity_poly.entity_id
_entity_poly.type
_entity_poly.pdbx_seq_one_letter_code
_entity_poly.pdbx_strand_id
1 'polypeptide(L)'
;MSDDSQPAWRKRLETSLDELETLGQQVAQQLGESTQGARREVAEAWHRLEPRIGEAKVKLRDAADDAVEHLEGMFGELRASLRSLGDELRGKDRDAERDEP
;
A
#
# COMPACT_ATOMS: atom_id res chain seq x y z
N MET A 1 -3.84 35.08 -9.71
CA MET A 1 -2.60 34.61 -9.07
C MET A 1 -3.01 33.43 -8.22
N SER A 2 -2.77 32.20 -8.68
CA SER A 2 -3.03 31.02 -7.87
C SER A 2 -1.95 30.99 -6.80
N ASP A 3 -2.32 31.28 -5.56
CA ASP A 3 -1.50 30.92 -4.42
C ASP A 3 -1.58 29.40 -4.28
N ASP A 4 -0.86 28.70 -5.16
CA ASP A 4 -0.74 27.24 -5.21
C ASP A 4 0.25 26.76 -4.13
N SER A 5 0.25 27.44 -2.98
CA SER A 5 1.01 27.06 -1.81
C SER A 5 0.21 25.99 -1.08
N GLN A 6 0.12 24.79 -1.66
CA GLN A 6 -0.32 23.64 -0.90
C GLN A 6 0.54 23.53 0.37
N PRO A 7 -0.08 23.29 1.54
CA PRO A 7 0.67 23.25 2.78
C PRO A 7 1.69 22.10 2.75
N ALA A 8 2.82 22.26 3.45
CA ALA A 8 3.92 21.30 3.39
C ALA A 8 3.49 19.88 3.80
N TRP A 9 2.53 19.76 4.72
CA TRP A 9 1.95 18.47 5.12
C TRP A 9 1.22 17.77 3.96
N ARG A 10 0.59 18.53 3.05
CA ARG A 10 -0.14 17.97 1.91
C ARG A 10 0.83 17.31 0.93
N LYS A 11 1.90 18.02 0.56
CA LYS A 11 2.97 17.44 -0.28
C LYS A 11 3.60 16.20 0.36
N ARG A 12 3.81 16.22 1.69
CA ARG A 12 4.33 15.06 2.44
C ARG A 12 3.39 13.86 2.35
N LEU A 13 2.09 14.07 2.57
CA LEU A 13 1.09 13.02 2.47
C LEU A 13 0.92 12.53 1.03
N GLU A 14 0.91 13.42 0.03
CA GLU A 14 0.88 13.05 -1.38
C GLU A 14 2.07 12.14 -1.73
N THR A 15 3.27 12.50 -1.27
CA THR A 15 4.46 11.65 -1.43
C THR A 15 4.30 10.29 -0.74
N SER A 16 3.79 10.27 0.49
CA SER A 16 3.55 9.02 1.21
C SER A 16 2.49 8.14 0.53
N LEU A 17 1.52 8.74 -0.14
CA LEU A 17 0.49 8.05 -0.89
C LEU A 17 1.02 7.45 -2.19
N ASP A 18 1.89 8.16 -2.88
CA ASP A 18 2.63 7.64 -4.04
C ASP A 18 3.53 6.46 -3.64
N GLU A 19 4.17 6.52 -2.47
CA GLU A 19 4.91 5.37 -1.90
C GLU A 19 3.99 4.16 -1.67
N LEU A 20 2.79 4.37 -1.13
CA LEU A 20 1.80 3.30 -0.92
C LEU A 20 1.37 2.68 -2.25
N GLU A 21 1.06 3.49 -3.24
CA GLU A 21 0.71 2.99 -4.57
C GLU A 21 1.86 2.21 -5.20
N THR A 22 3.09 2.72 -5.09
CA THR A 22 4.30 2.05 -5.58
C THR A 22 4.51 0.69 -4.90
N LEU A 23 4.34 0.61 -3.58
CA LEU A 23 4.40 -0.66 -2.84
C LEU A 23 3.30 -1.61 -3.30
N GLY A 24 2.09 -1.10 -3.51
CA GLY A 24 0.98 -1.89 -3.98
C GLY A 24 1.18 -2.47 -5.38
N GLN A 25 1.72 -1.67 -6.30
CA GLN A 25 2.11 -2.12 -7.63
C GLN A 25 3.23 -3.17 -7.57
N GLN A 26 4.20 -3.04 -6.66
CA GLN A 26 5.23 -4.06 -6.45
C GLN A 26 4.63 -5.39 -5.98
N VAL A 27 3.72 -5.35 -5.01
CA VAL A 27 3.00 -6.54 -4.55
C VAL A 27 2.22 -7.17 -5.70
N ALA A 28 1.48 -6.38 -6.48
CA ALA A 28 0.73 -6.89 -7.63
C ALA A 28 1.63 -7.52 -8.71
N GLN A 29 2.80 -6.94 -8.97
CA GLN A 29 3.80 -7.51 -9.87
C GLN A 29 4.36 -8.83 -9.34
N GLN A 30 4.73 -8.88 -8.05
CA GLN A 30 5.20 -10.11 -7.41
C GLN A 30 4.12 -11.19 -7.37
N LEU A 31 2.85 -10.82 -7.20
CA LEU A 31 1.71 -11.70 -7.36
C LEU A 31 1.63 -12.27 -8.78
N GLY A 32 2.03 -11.49 -9.78
CA GLY A 32 2.17 -11.92 -11.17
C GLY A 32 3.24 -13.00 -11.39
N GLU A 33 4.19 -13.15 -10.47
CA GLU A 33 5.33 -14.06 -10.55
C GLU A 33 5.22 -15.29 -9.62
N SER A 34 4.52 -15.18 -8.48
CA SER A 34 4.44 -16.24 -7.45
C SER A 34 3.59 -17.47 -7.86
N THR A 35 3.46 -18.50 -7.01
CA THR A 35 2.68 -19.73 -7.28
C THR A 35 1.16 -19.55 -7.08
N GLN A 36 0.33 -20.36 -7.74
CA GLN A 36 -1.14 -20.22 -7.72
C GLN A 36 -1.78 -20.15 -6.32
N GLY A 37 -1.21 -20.85 -5.33
CA GLY A 37 -1.69 -20.83 -3.94
C GLY A 37 -1.43 -19.48 -3.25
N ALA A 38 -0.16 -19.02 -3.27
CA ALA A 38 0.24 -17.73 -2.71
C ALA A 38 -0.48 -16.56 -3.39
N ARG A 39 -0.68 -16.64 -4.71
CA ARG A 39 -1.42 -15.62 -5.46
C ARG A 39 -2.83 -15.39 -4.96
N ARG A 40 -3.57 -16.44 -4.56
CA ARG A 40 -4.98 -16.27 -4.21
C ARG A 40 -5.16 -15.51 -2.91
N GLU A 41 -4.47 -15.94 -1.86
CA GLU A 41 -4.55 -15.31 -0.53
C GLU A 41 -4.07 -13.86 -0.59
N VAL A 42 -2.97 -13.63 -1.32
CA VAL A 42 -2.40 -12.30 -1.46
C VAL A 42 -3.26 -11.41 -2.36
N ALA A 43 -3.91 -11.95 -3.40
CA ALA A 43 -4.85 -11.19 -4.24
C ALA A 43 -6.08 -10.76 -3.45
N GLU A 44 -6.60 -11.63 -2.57
CA GLU A 44 -7.73 -11.29 -1.70
C GLU A 44 -7.35 -10.18 -0.70
N ALA A 45 -6.14 -10.24 -0.13
CA ALA A 45 -5.63 -9.18 0.73
C ALA A 45 -5.38 -7.87 -0.04
N TRP A 46 -4.85 -7.94 -1.26
CA TRP A 46 -4.69 -6.78 -2.14
C TRP A 46 -6.03 -6.10 -2.47
N HIS A 47 -7.04 -6.89 -2.84
CA HIS A 47 -8.40 -6.38 -3.10
C HIS A 47 -9.03 -5.65 -1.90
N ARG A 48 -8.58 -5.94 -0.68
CA ARG A 48 -9.01 -5.21 0.54
C ARG A 48 -8.24 -3.91 0.75
N LEU A 49 -7.02 -3.81 0.25
CA LEU A 49 -6.13 -2.64 0.42
C LEU A 49 -6.31 -1.59 -0.69
N GLU A 50 -6.49 -2.02 -1.94
CA GLU A 50 -6.71 -1.13 -3.09
C GLU A 50 -7.78 -0.05 -2.85
N PRO A 51 -9.02 -0.37 -2.42
CA PRO A 51 -10.03 0.64 -2.18
C PRO A 51 -9.64 1.60 -1.04
N ARG A 52 -8.93 1.12 -0.02
CA ARG A 52 -8.48 1.93 1.12
C ARG A 52 -7.42 2.96 0.70
N ILE A 53 -6.54 2.62 -0.26
CA ILE A 53 -5.61 3.58 -0.87
C ILE A 53 -6.39 4.65 -1.65
N GLY A 54 -7.41 4.24 -2.40
CA GLY A 54 -8.31 5.17 -3.10
C GLY A 54 -9.02 6.15 -2.17
N GLU A 55 -9.59 5.65 -1.07
CA GLU A 55 -10.23 6.47 -0.03
C GLU A 55 -9.23 7.43 0.63
N ALA A 56 -8.02 6.97 0.91
CA ALA A 56 -6.93 7.79 1.41
C ALA A 56 -6.60 8.96 0.46
N LYS A 57 -6.58 8.74 -0.86
CA LYS A 57 -6.40 9.82 -1.85
C LYS A 57 -7.49 10.88 -1.78
N VAL A 58 -8.75 10.43 -1.71
CA VAL A 58 -9.91 11.31 -1.66
C VAL A 58 -9.89 12.14 -0.37
N LYS A 59 -9.67 11.48 0.77
CA LYS A 59 -9.58 12.16 2.07
C LYS A 59 -8.44 13.17 2.11
N LEU A 60 -7.28 12.84 1.53
CA LEU A 60 -6.14 13.77 1.46
C LEU A 60 -6.48 15.04 0.67
N ARG A 61 -7.18 14.92 -0.45
CA ARG A 61 -7.58 16.09 -1.26
C ARG A 61 -8.46 17.05 -0.47
N ASP A 62 -9.36 16.50 0.34
CA ASP A 62 -10.40 17.23 1.07
C ASP A 62 -10.01 17.52 2.53
N ALA A 63 -8.78 17.14 2.94
CA ALA A 63 -8.30 17.30 4.31
C ALA A 63 -7.94 18.74 4.66
N ALA A 64 -8.20 19.08 5.92
CA ALA A 64 -7.70 20.27 6.59
C ALA A 64 -6.54 19.90 7.52
N ASP A 65 -5.81 20.92 8.01
CA ASP A 65 -4.65 20.76 8.90
C ASP A 65 -4.91 19.83 10.10
N ASP A 66 -6.12 19.87 10.67
CA ASP A 66 -6.50 19.04 11.83
C ASP A 66 -6.69 17.55 11.50
N ALA A 67 -6.88 17.20 10.22
CA ALA A 67 -7.05 15.82 9.76
C ALA A 67 -5.72 15.14 9.38
N VAL A 68 -4.61 15.88 9.42
CA VAL A 68 -3.28 15.41 8.99
C VAL A 68 -2.82 14.23 9.82
N GLU A 69 -2.89 14.34 11.15
CA GLU A 69 -2.45 13.27 12.05
C GLU A 69 -3.23 11.97 11.81
N HIS A 70 -4.53 12.09 11.51
CA HIS A 70 -5.38 10.95 11.18
C HIS A 70 -4.97 10.29 9.85
N LEU A 71 -4.68 11.09 8.83
CA LEU A 71 -4.20 10.60 7.53
C LEU A 71 -2.84 9.93 7.64
N GLU A 72 -1.91 10.52 8.40
CA GLU A 72 -0.60 9.92 8.64
C GLU A 72 -0.70 8.56 9.33
N GLY A 73 -1.60 8.44 10.31
CA GLY A 73 -1.91 7.15 10.95
C GLY A 73 -2.46 6.14 9.94
N MET A 74 -3.49 6.51 9.17
CA MET A 74 -4.07 5.64 8.13
C MET A 74 -3.02 5.18 7.10
N PHE A 75 -2.13 6.07 6.69
CA PHE A 75 -1.11 5.78 5.68
C PHE A 75 -0.04 4.85 6.25
N GLY A 76 0.32 5.02 7.52
CA GLY A 76 1.19 4.09 8.23
C GLY A 76 0.62 2.67 8.28
N GLU A 77 -0.66 2.52 8.60
CA GLU A 77 -1.34 1.21 8.61
C GLU A 77 -1.42 0.57 7.22
N LEU A 78 -1.74 1.37 6.19
CA LEU A 78 -1.74 0.94 4.79
C LEU A 78 -0.35 0.44 4.38
N ARG A 79 0.71 1.18 4.73
CA ARG A 79 2.09 0.82 4.40
C ARG A 79 2.51 -0.48 5.05
N ALA A 80 2.18 -0.64 6.34
CA ALA A 80 2.47 -1.86 7.08
C ALA A 80 1.75 -3.06 6.46
N SER A 81 0.49 -2.89 6.07
CA SER A 81 -0.30 -3.94 5.42
C SER A 81 0.30 -4.35 4.07
N LEU A 82 0.70 -3.39 3.25
CA LEU A 82 1.34 -3.65 1.95
C LEU A 82 2.70 -4.33 2.09
N ARG A 83 3.51 -3.91 3.05
CA ARG A 83 4.80 -4.55 3.33
C ARG A 83 4.60 -6.00 3.77
N SER A 84 3.69 -6.25 4.71
CA SER A 84 3.36 -7.61 5.15
C SER A 84 2.92 -8.49 3.98
N LEU A 85 2.12 -7.93 3.08
CA LEU A 85 1.62 -8.63 1.90
C LEU A 85 2.74 -9.00 0.91
N GLY A 86 3.70 -8.07 0.70
CA GLY A 86 4.89 -8.34 -0.10
C GLY A 86 5.87 -9.33 0.55
N ASP A 87 6.01 -9.30 1.87
CA ASP A 87 6.81 -10.28 2.62
C ASP A 87 6.19 -11.68 2.54
N GLU A 88 4.85 -11.80 2.61
CA GLU A 88 4.17 -13.09 2.49
C GLU A 88 4.39 -13.74 1.11
N LEU A 89 4.37 -12.95 0.04
CA LEU A 89 4.72 -13.41 -1.30
C LEU A 89 6.15 -13.96 -1.36
N ARG A 90 7.13 -13.24 -0.78
CA ARG A 90 8.54 -13.68 -0.76
C ARG A 90 8.79 -14.87 0.15
N GLY A 91 8.03 -14.98 1.24
CA GLY A 91 8.16 -16.05 2.23
C GLY A 91 7.67 -17.38 1.70
N LYS A 92 6.49 -17.41 1.07
CA LYS A 92 5.88 -18.64 0.54
C LYS A 92 6.67 -19.27 -0.62
N ASP A 93 7.43 -18.51 -1.39
CA ASP A 93 8.30 -19.05 -2.44
C ASP A 93 9.53 -19.80 -1.88
N ARG A 94 9.98 -19.54 -0.64
CA ARG A 94 11.14 -20.24 -0.05
C ARG A 94 10.79 -21.52 0.68
N ASP A 95 9.58 -21.65 1.22
CA ASP A 95 9.15 -22.88 1.90
C ASP A 95 8.79 -24.01 0.92
N ALA A 96 8.50 -23.68 -0.35
CA ALA A 96 8.22 -24.67 -1.39
C ALA A 96 9.44 -25.49 -1.86
N GLU A 97 10.67 -25.03 -1.59
CA GLU A 97 11.91 -25.69 -2.05
C GLU A 97 12.56 -26.59 -0.98
N ARG A 98 11.97 -26.68 0.23
CA ARG A 98 12.56 -27.45 1.36
C ARG A 98 11.89 -28.80 1.64
N ASP A 99 11.00 -29.24 0.75
CA ASP A 99 10.32 -30.53 0.83
C ASP A 99 10.49 -31.31 -0.49
N GLU A 100 11.72 -31.72 -0.79
CA GLU A 100 11.97 -32.87 -1.67
C GLU A 100 12.63 -34.00 -0.84
N PRO A 101 12.07 -35.23 -0.81
CA PRO A 101 12.55 -36.38 -0.05
C PRO A 101 13.76 -37.11 -0.67
#